data_AF-W8YFJ4-F1
#
_entry.id   AF-W8YFJ4-F1
#
_cell.length_a   1.000
_cell.length_b   1.000
_cell.length_c   1.000
_cell.angle_alpha   90.00
_cell.angle_beta   90.00
_cell.angle_gamma   90.00
#
_symmetry.space_group_name_H-M   'P 1'
#
loop_
_entity.id
_entity.type
_entity.pdbx_description
1 polymer ?
#
loop_
_entity_poly.entity_id
_entity_poly.type
_entity_poly.pdbx_seq_one_letter_code
_entity_poly.pdbx_strand_id
1 'polypeptide(L)' 'RDHIGVSNVNERIELAFGSDYGVSIESEPGEGTTVAIKIPQVR' A
#
# COMPACT_ATOMS: atom_id res chain seq x y z
N ARG A 1 12.28 -7.20 13.26
CA ARG A 1 12.39 -7.52 11.81
C ARG A 1 10.96 -7.56 11.30
N ASP A 2 10.29 -6.41 11.24
CA ASP A 2 8.83 -6.38 11.21
C ASP A 2 8.31 -5.33 10.22
N HIS A 3 8.56 -5.57 8.93
CA HIS A 3 7.83 -4.91 7.83
C HIS A 3 6.51 -5.65 7.54
N ILE A 4 5.83 -6.12 8.59
CA ILE A 4 4.60 -6.91 8.46
C ILE A 4 3.38 -6.01 8.25
N GLY A 5 3.40 -4.79 8.81
CA GLY A 5 2.25 -3.88 8.76
C GLY A 5 1.82 -3.53 7.33
N VAL A 6 2.72 -2.95 6.55
CA VAL A 6 2.37 -2.46 5.20
C VAL A 6 2.06 -3.61 4.24
N SER A 7 2.81 -4.71 4.31
CA SER A 7 2.56 -5.91 3.49
C SER A 7 1.21 -6.54 3.80
N ASN A 8 0.84 -6.66 5.08
CA ASN A 8 -0.46 -7.20 5.48
C ASN A 8 -1.61 -6.27 5.07
N VAL A 9 -1.40 -4.95 5.11
CA VAL A 9 -2.38 -3.99 4.61
C VAL A 9 -2.55 -4.13 3.11
N ASN A 10 -1.46 -4.23 2.35
CA ASN A 10 -1.49 -4.42 0.90
C ASN A 10 -2.25 -5.71 0.53
N GLU A 11 -1.87 -6.84 1.12
CA GLU A 11 -2.51 -8.14 0.88
C GLU A 11 -4.02 -8.08 1.17
N ARG A 12 -4.43 -7.43 2.27
CA ARG A 12 -5.85 -7.28 2.60
C ARG A 12 -6.61 -6.39 1.61
N ILE A 13 -5.98 -5.34 1.10
CA ILE A 13 -6.60 -4.45 0.10
C ILE A 13 -6.76 -5.20 -1.23
N GLU A 14 -5.73 -5.91 -1.68
CA GLU A 14 -5.77 -6.73 -2.89
C GLU A 14 -6.83 -7.84 -2.80
N LEU A 15 -6.93 -8.53 -1.66
CA LEU A 15 -7.95 -9.55 -1.40
C LEU A 15 -9.37 -8.97 -1.39
N ALA A 16 -9.55 -7.74 -0.93
CA ALA A 16 -10.87 -7.12 -0.80
C ALA A 16 -11.37 -6.48 -2.11
N PHE A 17 -10.48 -5.85 -2.87
CA PHE A 17 -10.86 -5.01 -4.01
C PHE A 17 -10.26 -5.45 -5.35
N GLY A 18 -9.39 -6.46 -5.35
CA GLY A 18 -8.65 -6.95 -6.51
C GLY A 18 -7.24 -6.35 -6.58
N SER A 19 -6.38 -6.98 -7.39
CA SER A 19 -4.95 -6.64 -7.54
C SER A 19 -4.68 -5.25 -8.12
N ASP A 20 -5.70 -4.57 -8.64
CA ASP A 20 -5.59 -3.19 -9.12
C ASP A 20 -5.57 -2.15 -7.98
N TYR A 21 -5.80 -2.58 -6.74
CA TYR A 21 -5.82 -1.77 -5.52
C TYR A 21 -4.76 -2.26 -4.55
N GLY A 22 -4.23 -1.37 -3.72
CA GLY A 22 -3.13 -1.73 -2.83
C GLY A 22 -2.38 -0.54 -2.27
N VAL A 23 -1.16 -0.81 -1.81
CA VAL A 23 -0.20 0.17 -1.30
C VAL A 23 1.01 0.22 -2.24
N SER A 24 1.38 1.42 -2.69
CA SER A 24 2.62 1.66 -3.43
C SER A 24 3.59 2.49 -2.57
N ILE A 25 4.88 2.16 -2.65
CA ILE A 25 5.94 2.81 -1.88
C ILE A 25 7.00 3.28 -2.87
N GLU A 26 7.31 4.58 -2.81
CA GLU A 26 8.41 5.20 -3.53
C GLU A 26 9.34 5.84 -2.50
N SER A 27 10.62 5.50 -2.55
CA SER A 27 11.62 6.04 -1.62
C SER A 27 12.82 6.56 -2.38
N GLU A 28 13.29 7.73 -1.98
CA GLU A 28 14.51 8.34 -2.50
C GLU A 28 15.46 8.68 -1.34
N PRO A 29 16.72 8.21 -1.37
CA PRO A 29 17.68 8.46 -0.30
C PRO A 29 17.92 9.96 -0.07
N GLY A 30 17.69 10.41 1.17
CA GLY A 30 17.84 11.82 1.53
C GLY A 30 16.59 12.68 1.30
N GLU A 31 15.60 12.17 0.56
CA GLU A 31 14.32 12.86 0.31
C GLU A 31 13.16 12.25 1.10
N GLY A 32 13.25 10.96 1.42
CA GLY A 32 12.31 10.25 2.29
C GLY A 32 11.54 9.16 1.55
N THR A 33 10.32 8.89 2.02
CA THR A 33 9.46 7.82 1.52
C THR A 33 8.04 8.33 1.34
N THR A 34 7.53 8.18 0.12
CA THR A 34 6.13 8.41 -0.25
C THR A 34 5.40 7.08 -0.23
N VAL A 35 4.29 7.02 0.51
CA VAL A 35 3.39 5.86 0.56
C VAL A 35 2.02 6.31 0.03
N ALA A 36 1.54 5.63 -1.01
CA ALA A 36 0.23 5.89 -1.61
C ALA A 36 -0.66 4.65 -1.46
N ILE A 37 -1.95 4.90 -1.17
CA ILE A 37 -2.96 3.86 -1.00
C ILE A 37 -4.04 4.07 -2.07
N LYS A 38 -4.30 3.03 -2.86
CA LYS A 38 -5.36 3.03 -3.88
C LYS A 38 -6.51 2.15 -3.40
N ILE A 39 -7.68 2.74 -3.22
CA ILE A 39 -8.92 2.07 -2.80
C ILE A 39 -10.10 2.57 -3.65
N PRO A 40 -11.16 1.76 -3.83
CA PRO A 40 -12.34 2.19 -4.58
C PRO A 40 -13.09 3.29 -3.82
N GLN A 41 -13.67 4.23 -4.57
CA GLN A 41 -14.55 5.24 -4.00
C GLN A 41 -15.89 4.60 -3.65
N VAL A 42 -16.14 4.40 -2.37
CA VAL A 42 -17.46 4.02 -1.86
C VAL A 42 -18.37 5.26 -1.89
N ARG A 43 -19.57 5.12 -2.46
CA ARG A 43 -20.63 6.13 -2.39
C ARG A 43 -21.52 5.89 -1.19
#